data_AF-A0A2R6CLZ8-F1
#
_entry.id   AF-A0A2R6CLZ8-F1
#
_cell.length_a   1.000
_cell.length_b   1.000
_cell.length_c   1.000
_cell.angle_alpha   90.00
_cell.angle_beta   90.00
_cell.angle_gamma   90.00
#
_symmetry.space_group_name_H-M   'P 1'
#
loop_
_entity.id
_entity.type
_entity.pdbx_description
1 polymer ?
#
loop_
_entity_poly.entity_id
_entity_poly.type
_entity_poly.pdbx_seq_one_letter_code
_entity_poly.pdbx_strand_id
1 'polypeptide(L)'
;MLNTQPLFAPVPGGMEMVVILLIAVLLFGANKIPKLARSTGQAMGEFQKGRQQVEQELEEMEEAVDPEADFSGEQGDSEYMNLDEEDDMGLDEDASLDDTSTTNTATETETEEQ
;
A
#
# COMPACT_ATOMS: atom_id res chain seq x y z
N MET A 1 18.14 -3.78 31.95
CA MET A 1 17.81 -4.28 30.59
C MET A 1 16.32 -4.06 30.39
N LEU A 2 15.91 -3.24 29.43
CA LEU A 2 14.49 -2.97 29.14
C LEU A 2 14.04 -4.00 28.11
N ASN A 3 13.17 -4.93 28.51
CA ASN A 3 12.53 -5.84 27.57
C ASN A 3 11.49 -5.05 26.77
N THR A 4 11.79 -4.81 25.49
CA THR A 4 10.81 -4.29 24.53
C THR A 4 9.79 -5.39 24.25
N GLN A 5 8.65 -5.35 24.95
CA GLN A 5 7.54 -6.21 24.59
C GLN A 5 6.92 -5.65 23.30
N PRO A 6 6.76 -6.47 22.25
CA PRO A 6 6.08 -6.02 21.04
C PRO A 6 4.66 -5.58 21.41
N LEU A 7 4.35 -4.32 21.11
CA LEU A 7 3.02 -3.74 21.18
C LEU A 7 2.19 -4.28 20.00
N PHE A 8 2.09 -5.60 19.88
CA PHE A 8 1.03 -6.20 19.08
C PHE A 8 -0.19 -6.22 19.98
N ALA A 9 -1.01 -5.16 19.86
CA ALA A 9 -2.36 -5.22 20.40
C ALA A 9 -2.99 -6.52 19.85
N PRO A 10 -3.58 -7.38 20.69
CA PRO A 10 -4.19 -8.61 20.21
C PRO A 10 -5.31 -8.22 19.26
N VAL A 11 -5.03 -8.24 17.96
CA VAL A 11 -6.06 -8.09 16.94
C VAL A 11 -6.84 -9.38 17.00
N PRO A 12 -8.14 -9.32 17.36
CA PRO A 12 -8.94 -10.51 17.47
C PRO A 12 -8.88 -11.28 16.15
N GLY A 13 -8.61 -12.58 16.23
CA GLY A 13 -8.57 -13.45 15.06
C GLY A 13 -9.92 -13.51 14.35
N GLY A 14 -9.98 -14.17 13.18
CA GLY A 14 -11.21 -14.24 12.38
C GLY A 14 -12.44 -14.72 13.17
N MET A 15 -12.27 -15.66 14.09
CA MET A 15 -13.38 -16.16 14.94
C MET A 15 -13.86 -15.11 15.94
N GLU A 16 -12.94 -14.41 16.60
CA GLU A 16 -13.27 -13.37 17.58
C GLU A 16 -13.96 -12.18 16.90
N MET A 17 -13.57 -11.85 15.65
CA MET A 17 -14.27 -10.85 14.85
C MET A 17 -15.72 -11.22 14.54
N VAL A 18 -16.02 -12.50 14.28
CA VAL A 18 -17.41 -12.96 14.09
C VAL A 18 -18.22 -12.82 15.38
N VAL A 19 -17.64 -13.14 16.54
CA VAL A 19 -18.30 -12.97 17.84
C VAL A 19 -18.60 -11.48 18.12
N ILE A 20 -17.64 -10.60 17.88
CA ILE A 20 -17.82 -9.15 18.04
C ILE A 20 -18.91 -8.64 17.10
N LEU A 21 -18.91 -9.10 15.84
CA LEU A 21 -19.93 -8.74 14.85
C LEU A 21 -21.32 -9.21 15.30
N LEU A 22 -21.44 -10.43 15.84
CA LEU A 22 -22.69 -10.95 16.39
C LEU A 22 -23.20 -10.06 17.54
N ILE A 23 -22.33 -9.70 18.48
CA ILE A 23 -22.69 -8.81 19.60
C ILE A 23 -23.11 -7.43 19.07
N ALA A 24 -22.37 -6.85 18.13
CA ALA A 24 -22.73 -5.58 17.51
C ALA A 24 -24.09 -5.64 16.81
N VAL A 25 -24.38 -6.74 16.11
CA VAL A 25 -25.69 -6.98 15.47
C VAL A 25 -26.80 -7.16 16.51
N LEU A 26 -26.53 -7.71 17.69
CA LEU A 26 -27.53 -7.81 18.77
C LEU A 26 -27.82 -6.44 19.41
N LEU A 27 -26.78 -5.63 19.63
CA LEU A 27 -26.92 -4.29 20.23
C LEU A 27 -27.60 -3.29 19.29
N PHE A 28 -27.15 -3.26 18.04
CA PHE A 28 -27.67 -2.32 17.04
C PHE A 28 -28.83 -2.89 16.24
N GLY A 29 -28.95 -4.21 16.12
CA GLY A 29 -29.91 -4.90 15.26
C GLY A 29 -29.38 -5.12 13.84
N ALA A 30 -29.72 -6.26 13.23
CA ALA A 30 -29.27 -6.67 11.89
C ALA A 30 -29.61 -5.66 10.77
N ASN A 31 -30.62 -4.82 10.99
CA ASN A 31 -31.09 -3.84 10.01
C ASN A 31 -30.43 -2.46 10.15
N LYS A 32 -29.77 -2.13 11.27
CA LYS A 32 -29.23 -0.77 11.46
C LYS A 32 -27.94 -0.56 10.67
N ILE A 33 -26.95 -1.44 10.82
CA ILE A 33 -25.66 -1.31 10.12
C ILE A 33 -25.84 -1.20 8.59
N PRO A 34 -26.63 -2.08 7.92
CA PRO A 34 -26.84 -1.98 6.48
C PRO A 34 -27.61 -0.72 6.07
N LYS A 35 -28.57 -0.29 6.90
CA LYS A 35 -29.35 0.92 6.63
C LYS A 35 -28.50 2.18 6.71
N LEU A 36 -27.63 2.28 7.73
CA LEU A 36 -26.67 3.37 7.86
C LEU A 36 -25.66 3.36 6.70
N ALA A 37 -25.12 2.19 6.36
CA ALA A 37 -24.20 2.06 5.22
C ALA A 37 -24.84 2.53 3.91
N ARG A 38 -26.12 2.21 3.67
CA ARG A 38 -26.83 2.64 2.47
C ARG A 38 -27.06 4.15 2.44
N SER A 39 -27.55 4.76 3.53
CA SER A 39 -27.79 6.20 3.56
C SER A 39 -26.50 7.02 3.49
N THR A 40 -25.47 6.58 4.23
CA THR A 40 -24.15 7.22 4.21
C THR A 40 -23.48 7.03 2.84
N GLY A 41 -23.61 5.85 2.24
CA GLY A 41 -23.09 5.58 0.90
C GLY A 41 -23.76 6.44 -0.19
N GLN A 42 -25.08 6.63 -0.10
CA GLN A 42 -25.82 7.53 -0.99
C GLN A 42 -25.33 8.98 -0.83
N ALA A 43 -25.27 9.48 0.40
CA ALA A 43 -24.79 10.83 0.69
C ALA A 43 -23.34 11.04 0.22
N MET A 44 -22.45 10.09 0.50
CA MET A 44 -21.05 10.15 0.05
C MET A 44 -20.95 10.10 -1.48
N GLY A 45 -21.77 9.30 -2.15
CA GLY A 45 -21.79 9.21 -3.62
C GLY A 45 -22.28 10.49 -4.30
N GLU A 46 -23.33 11.13 -3.78
CA GLU A 46 -23.80 12.44 -4.27
C GLU A 46 -22.77 13.53 -3.98
N PHE A 47 -22.12 13.49 -2.81
CA PHE A 47 -21.05 14.42 -2.45
C PHE A 47 -19.85 14.31 -3.40
N GLN A 48 -19.40 13.11 -3.73
CA GLN A 48 -18.30 12.89 -4.68
C GLN A 48 -18.64 13.42 -6.08
N LYS A 49 -19.86 13.18 -6.56
CA LYS A 49 -20.34 13.71 -7.86
C LYS A 49 -20.41 15.24 -7.87
N GLY A 50 -20.88 15.84 -6.77
CA GLY A 50 -20.91 17.29 -6.64
C GLY A 50 -19.50 17.88 -6.62
N ARG A 51 -18.56 17.24 -5.92
CA ARG A 51 -17.15 17.64 -5.92
C ARG A 51 -16.51 17.59 -7.30
N GLN A 52 -16.74 16.53 -8.08
CA GLN A 52 -16.20 16.41 -9.44
C GLN A 52 -16.75 17.49 -10.38
N GLN A 53 -18.05 17.80 -10.29
CA GLN A 53 -18.64 18.89 -11.06
C GLN A 53 -18.02 20.25 -10.71
N VAL A 54 -17.84 20.52 -9.41
CA VAL A 54 -17.20 21.76 -8.96
C VAL A 54 -15.74 21.83 -9.41
N GLU A 55 -14.98 20.74 -9.33
CA GLU A 55 -13.59 20.67 -9.81
C GLU A 55 -13.52 20.94 -11.33
N GLN A 56 -14.44 20.37 -12.11
CA GLN A 56 -14.53 20.58 -13.56
C GLN A 56 -14.96 22.01 -13.93
N GLU A 57 -15.92 22.58 -13.21
CA GLU A 57 -16.34 23.98 -13.39
C GLU A 57 -15.20 24.94 -13.04
N LEU A 58 -14.39 24.63 -12.02
CA LEU A 58 -13.23 25.44 -11.65
C LEU A 58 -12.13 25.39 -12.72
N GLU A 59 -11.86 24.22 -13.29
CA GLU A 59 -10.89 24.05 -14.38
C GLU A 59 -11.32 24.79 -15.65
N GLU A 60 -12.60 24.72 -16.02
CA GLU A 60 -13.17 25.46 -17.15
C GLU A 60 -13.13 26.99 -16.93
N MET A 61 -13.33 27.45 -15.68
CA MET A 61 -13.18 28.86 -15.33
C MET A 61 -11.72 29.32 -15.35
N GLU A 62 -10.76 28.46 -14.98
CA GLU A 62 -9.33 28.76 -15.02
C GLU A 62 -8.82 28.82 -16.47
N GLU A 63 -9.32 27.95 -17.36
CA GLU A 63 -9.06 28.01 -18.80
C GLU A 63 -9.69 29.23 -19.48
N ALA A 64 -10.85 29.69 -18.99
CA ALA A 64 -11.54 30.88 -19.51
C ALA A 64 -10.91 32.22 -19.04
N VAL A 65 -9.97 32.20 -18.09
CA VAL A 65 -9.21 33.38 -17.63
C VAL A 65 -7.82 33.33 -18.25
N ASP A 66 -7.73 33.80 -19.50
CA ASP A 66 -6.51 33.92 -20.31
C ASP A 66 -5.38 34.70 -19.61
N PRO A 67 -4.24 34.08 -19.27
CA PRO A 67 -2.97 34.77 -19.20
C PRO A 67 -2.32 34.67 -20.59
N GLU A 68 -2.46 35.70 -21.41
CA GLU A 68 -1.63 35.87 -22.60
C GLU A 68 -0.13 35.86 -22.19
N ALA A 69 0.50 34.69 -22.25
CA ALA A 69 1.94 34.50 -22.17
C ALA A 69 2.35 33.15 -22.79
N ASP A 70 2.44 33.16 -24.11
CA ASP A 70 3.47 32.52 -24.93
C ASP A 70 4.35 31.45 -24.23
N PHE A 71 4.08 30.17 -24.52
CA PHE A 71 5.14 29.16 -24.64
C PHE A 71 4.89 28.34 -25.90
N SER A 72 5.50 28.82 -26.99
CA SER A 72 6.01 27.98 -28.08
C SER A 72 6.61 26.67 -27.56
N GLY A 73 6.10 25.56 -28.08
CA GLY A 73 6.51 24.21 -27.70
C GLY A 73 5.83 23.21 -28.61
N GLU A 74 6.31 23.16 -29.84
CA GLU A 74 6.06 22.14 -30.85
C GLU A 74 5.98 20.74 -30.20
N GLN A 75 4.76 20.19 -30.08
CA GLN A 75 4.57 18.78 -29.70
C GLN A 75 4.89 17.95 -30.93
N GLY A 76 6.18 17.73 -31.12
CA GLY A 76 6.73 16.72 -32.01
C GLY A 76 6.23 15.35 -31.57
N ASP A 77 5.83 14.57 -32.57
CA ASP A 77 5.60 13.14 -32.51
C ASP A 77 6.62 12.46 -31.59
N SER A 78 6.16 11.80 -30.53
CA SER A 78 6.99 10.84 -29.81
C SER A 78 7.08 9.57 -30.66
N GLU A 79 7.90 9.67 -31.69
CA GLU A 79 8.51 8.56 -32.39
C GLU A 79 9.35 7.75 -31.40
N TYR A 80 9.20 6.44 -31.50
CA TYR A 80 9.85 5.41 -30.70
C TYR A 80 11.36 5.65 -30.55
N MET A 81 11.83 5.92 -29.34
CA MET A 81 13.25 5.77 -29.02
C MET A 81 13.46 4.41 -28.37
N ASN A 82 13.82 3.43 -29.21
CA ASN A 82 14.67 2.31 -28.79
C ASN A 82 15.99 2.91 -28.32
N LEU A 83 16.42 2.54 -27.12
CA LEU A 83 17.78 2.74 -26.64
C LEU A 83 18.27 1.36 -26.17
N ASP A 84 18.51 0.49 -27.16
CA ASP A 84 19.64 -0.40 -27.08
C ASP A 84 20.88 0.49 -27.22
N GLU A 85 21.70 0.61 -26.18
CA GLU A 85 23.14 0.51 -26.31
C GLU A 85 23.81 0.56 -24.94
N GLU A 86 24.63 -0.48 -24.76
CA GLU A 86 25.51 -0.76 -23.64
C GLU A 86 26.65 0.27 -23.55
N ASP A 87 27.27 0.31 -22.38
CA ASP A 87 28.65 0.73 -22.04
C ASP A 87 28.64 1.72 -20.86
N ASP A 88 28.81 1.20 -19.64
CA ASP A 88 30.10 0.93 -19.00
C ASP A 88 30.57 2.13 -18.18
N MET A 89 30.65 1.95 -16.86
CA MET A 89 31.75 2.48 -16.06
C MET A 89 31.72 1.81 -14.69
N GLY A 90 32.62 0.86 -14.52
CA GLY A 90 32.81 0.05 -13.33
C GLY A 90 33.23 0.81 -12.08
N LEU A 91 33.04 0.11 -10.97
CA LEU A 91 33.84 0.29 -9.76
C LEU A 91 34.33 -1.10 -9.36
N ASP A 92 35.58 -1.34 -9.69
CA ASP A 92 36.42 -2.41 -9.16
C ASP A 92 36.69 -2.22 -7.65
N GLU A 93 37.30 -3.25 -7.07
CA GLU A 93 37.98 -3.30 -5.76
C GLU A 93 37.06 -3.51 -4.54
N ASP A 94 37.23 -4.54 -3.70
CA ASP A 94 38.30 -5.52 -3.58
C ASP A 94 37.90 -6.70 -2.65
N ALA A 95 38.53 -7.86 -2.89
CA ALA A 95 39.06 -8.83 -1.92
C ALA A 95 38.14 -9.36 -0.78
N SER A 96 38.09 -10.66 -0.44
CA SER A 96 38.89 -11.82 -0.81
C SER A 96 38.16 -13.08 -0.31
N LEU A 97 38.21 -14.14 -1.12
CA LEU A 97 38.37 -15.57 -0.81
C LEU A 97 38.44 -15.97 0.68
N ASP A 98 37.70 -17.01 1.10
CA ASP A 98 38.32 -18.32 1.31
C ASP A 98 37.28 -19.46 1.37
N ASP A 99 37.76 -20.60 0.90
CA ASP A 99 37.13 -21.89 0.64
C ASP A 99 36.98 -22.72 1.93
N THR A 100 36.46 -23.93 1.77
CA THR A 100 36.57 -25.12 2.63
C THR A 100 35.36 -25.52 3.48
N SER A 101 34.58 -26.43 2.89
CA SER A 101 34.38 -27.80 3.42
C SER A 101 34.59 -28.01 4.92
N THR A 102 33.57 -28.48 5.63
CA THR A 102 33.66 -29.65 6.55
C THR A 102 32.27 -30.04 7.07
N THR A 103 31.80 -31.20 6.60
CA THR A 103 31.28 -32.33 7.38
C THR A 103 30.48 -32.02 8.67
N ASN A 104 29.17 -32.22 8.61
CA ASN A 104 28.38 -32.51 9.81
C ASN A 104 28.70 -33.94 10.27
N THR A 105 29.71 -34.03 11.14
CA THR A 105 29.97 -35.19 12.00
C THR A 105 28.87 -35.26 13.06
N ALA A 106 28.38 -36.48 13.27
CA ALA A 106 27.48 -36.87 14.36
C ALA A 106 27.98 -36.42 15.74
N THR A 107 27.05 -36.26 16.69
CA THR A 107 27.02 -37.04 17.94
C THR A 107 25.99 -36.44 18.90
N GLU A 108 25.03 -37.31 19.25
CA GLU A 108 24.33 -37.52 20.52
C GLU A 108 24.28 -36.38 21.57
N THR A 109 23.08 -36.15 22.10
CA THR A 109 22.90 -35.85 23.53
C THR A 109 21.54 -36.34 24.00
N GLU A 110 21.62 -37.44 24.75
CA GLU A 110 20.81 -37.86 25.90
C GLU A 110 19.29 -37.69 25.87
N THR A 111 18.63 -38.84 25.74
CA THR A 111 17.40 -39.17 26.46
C THR A 111 17.77 -39.75 27.83
N GLU A 112 17.41 -39.04 28.90
CA GLU A 112 17.13 -39.57 30.25
C GLU A 112 15.83 -38.85 30.67
N GLU A 113 14.65 -39.48 30.66
CA GLU A 113 14.07 -40.41 31.65
C GLU A 113 13.97 -39.86 33.10
N GLN A 114 12.73 -39.88 33.58
CA GLN A 114 12.20 -39.82 34.97
C GLN A 114 11.82 -38.47 35.56
#